data_AF-A0A2W5N002-F1
#
_entry.id   AF-A0A2W5N002-F1
#
_cell.length_a   1.000
_cell.length_b   1.000
_cell.length_c   1.000
_cell.angle_alpha   90.00
_cell.angle_beta   90.00
_cell.angle_gamma   90.00
#
_symmetry.space_group_name_H-M   'P 1'
#
loop_
_entity.id
_entity.type
_entity.pdbx_description
1 polymer ?
#
loop_
_entity_poly.entity_id
_entity_poly.type
_entity_poly.pdbx_seq_one_letter_code
_entity_poly.pdbx_strand_id
1 'polypeptide(L)' 'MLLEADSKLLEDCQLPVQLGQGPLTQAQVEKLWITDRVSLIGCYNKHKAFIEYIKERDKLVRGKDGY' A
#
# COMPACT_ATOMS: atom_id res chain seq x y z
N MET A 1 -3.40 6.44 -22.86
CA MET A 1 -3.33 7.31 -21.67
C MET A 1 -2.88 6.43 -20.50
N LEU A 2 -1.56 6.22 -20.40
CA LEU A 2 -0.89 5.37 -19.39
C LEU A 2 -0.20 6.21 -18.31
N LEU A 3 -0.43 7.54 -18.33
CA LEU A 3 0.47 8.53 -17.74
C LEU A 3 0.10 9.02 -16.35
N GLU A 4 -1.02 8.56 -15.79
CA GLU A 4 -1.47 8.98 -14.47
C GLU A 4 -1.98 7.74 -13.71
N ALA A 5 -1.14 6.70 -13.59
CA ALA A 5 -1.29 5.90 -12.39
C ALA A 5 -1.07 6.88 -11.24
N ASP A 6 -2.11 7.11 -10.41
CA ASP A 6 -2.01 8.01 -9.26
C ASP A 6 -0.68 7.74 -8.58
N SER A 7 0.22 8.73 -8.55
CA SER A 7 1.58 8.56 -8.05
C SER A 7 1.60 8.01 -6.63
N LYS A 8 0.50 8.21 -5.88
CA LYS A 8 0.22 7.59 -4.58
C LYS A 8 0.18 6.08 -4.62
N LEU A 9 -0.07 5.42 -5.76
CA LEU A 9 0.01 3.97 -5.91
C LEU A 9 1.44 3.46 -6.03
N LEU A 10 2.40 4.33 -6.34
CA LEU A 10 3.81 3.97 -6.55
C LEU A 10 4.72 4.34 -5.37
N GLU A 11 4.27 5.16 -4.42
CA GLU A 11 5.12 5.51 -3.25
C GLU A 11 5.49 4.26 -2.43
N ASP A 12 6.58 4.32 -1.67
CA ASP A 12 6.95 3.23 -0.79
C ASP A 12 5.97 3.08 0.38
N CYS A 13 5.83 1.86 0.88
CA CYS A 13 5.12 1.62 2.13
C CYS A 13 5.96 2.09 3.31
N GLN A 14 5.29 2.62 4.33
CA GLN A 14 5.93 2.99 5.58
C GLN A 14 6.58 1.74 6.22
N LEU A 15 7.81 1.91 6.70
CA LEU A 15 8.53 0.88 7.42
C LEU A 15 7.97 0.71 8.84
N PRO A 16 8.20 -0.45 9.49
CA PRO A 16 7.82 -0.65 10.89
C PRO A 16 8.39 0.45 11.79
N VAL A 17 7.64 0.81 12.83
CA VAL A 17 8.04 1.85 13.77
C VAL A 17 9.31 1.48 14.52
N GLN A 18 10.25 2.44 14.64
CA GLN A 18 11.46 2.26 15.44
C GLN A 18 11.11 2.30 16.93
N LEU A 19 11.49 1.25 17.68
CA LEU A 19 11.12 1.07 19.08
C LEU A 19 11.91 1.97 20.06
N GLY A 20 12.92 2.70 19.58
CA GLY A 20 13.81 3.51 20.43
C GLY A 20 14.73 2.66 21.32
N GLN A 21 15.25 3.26 22.40
CA GLN A 21 16.08 2.56 23.38
C GLN A 21 15.38 2.47 24.75
N GLY A 22 15.57 1.32 25.42
CA GLY A 22 15.03 1.05 26.75
C GLY A 22 13.69 0.30 26.75
N PRO A 23 13.18 -0.06 27.95
CA PRO A 23 11.93 -0.78 28.08
C PRO A 23 10.73 0.09 27.70
N LEU A 24 9.79 -0.49 26.96
CA LEU A 24 8.52 0.14 26.62
C LEU A 24 7.48 -0.11 27.72
N THR A 25 6.71 0.93 28.02
CA THR A 25 5.47 0.79 28.80
C THR A 25 4.38 0.13 27.95
N GLN A 26 3.38 -0.49 28.59
CA GLN A 26 2.25 -1.09 27.89
C GLN A 26 1.55 -0.10 26.95
N ALA A 27 1.31 1.13 27.41
CA ALA A 27 0.68 2.18 26.60
C ALA A 27 1.51 2.56 25.36
N GLN A 28 2.85 2.52 25.46
CA GLN A 28 3.73 2.74 24.31
C GLN A 28 3.62 1.58 23.31
N VAL A 29 3.64 0.33 23.78
CA VAL A 29 3.49 -0.85 22.91
C VAL A 29 2.17 -0.82 22.17
N GLU A 30 1.06 -0.52 22.85
CA GLU A 30 -0.26 -0.45 22.23
C GLU A 30 -0.33 0.63 21.16
N LYS A 31 0.23 1.81 21.43
CA LYS A 31 0.29 2.90 20.45
C LYS A 31 1.09 2.49 19.22
N LEU A 32 2.27 1.90 19.41
CA LEU A 32 3.12 1.42 18.32
C LEU A 32 2.41 0.35 17.48
N TRP A 33 1.75 -0.60 18.13
CA TRP A 33 0.97 -1.64 17.46
C TRP A 33 -0.16 -1.07 16.60
N ILE A 34 -0.93 -0.12 17.14
CA ILE A 34 -2.01 0.52 16.41
C ILE A 34 -1.47 1.24 15.18
N THR A 35 -0.39 2.02 15.34
CA THR A 35 0.26 2.75 14.24
C THR A 35 0.75 1.80 13.16
N ASP A 36 1.50 0.76 13.52
CA ASP A 36 2.02 -0.21 12.54
C ASP A 36 0.89 -0.94 11.80
N ARG A 37 -0.17 -1.33 12.51
CA ARG A 37 -1.32 -1.99 11.89
C ARG A 37 -2.02 -1.09 10.87
N VAL A 38 -2.18 0.20 11.17
CA VAL A 38 -2.77 1.18 10.23
C VAL A 38 -1.90 1.32 9.00
N SER A 39 -0.57 1.43 9.17
CA SER A 39 0.39 1.52 8.07
C SER A 39 0.35 0.29 7.16
N LEU A 40 0.31 -0.92 7.75
CA LEU A 40 0.23 -2.18 7.00
C LEU A 40 -1.06 -2.29 6.18
N ILE A 41 -2.21 -1.95 6.77
CA ILE A 41 -3.50 -1.98 6.07
C ILE A 41 -3.52 -0.95 4.93
N GLY A 42 -2.99 0.26 5.15
CA GLY A 42 -2.88 1.28 4.12
C GLY A 42 -2.03 0.82 2.94
N CYS A 43 -0.85 0.26 3.22
CA CYS A 43 0.04 -0.34 2.22
C CYS A 43 -0.65 -1.44 1.40
N TYR A 44 -1.32 -2.38 2.08
CA TYR A 44 -2.06 -3.46 1.42
C TYR A 44 -3.12 -2.91 0.45
N ASN A 45 -3.95 -1.97 0.91
CA ASN A 45 -5.03 -1.40 0.10
C ASN A 45 -4.49 -0.71 -1.16
N LYS A 46 -3.37 0.00 -1.03
CA LYS A 46 -2.67 0.63 -2.14
C LYS A 46 -2.17 -0.36 -3.17
N HIS A 47 -1.46 -1.42 -2.76
CA HIS A 47 -1.00 -2.46 -3.70
C HIS A 47 -2.15 -3.21 -4.35
N LYS A 48 -3.22 -3.48 -3.60
CA LYS A 48 -4.44 -4.06 -4.16
C LYS A 48 -5.03 -3.17 -5.25
N ALA A 49 -5.16 -1.86 -5.00
CA ALA A 49 -5.66 -0.91 -5.99
C ALA A 49 -4.77 -0.87 -7.24
N PHE A 50 -3.45 -0.90 -7.08
CA PHE A 50 -2.51 -0.97 -8.20
C PHE A 50 -2.70 -2.24 -9.05
N ILE A 51 -2.81 -3.41 -8.41
CA ILE A 51 -3.05 -4.68 -9.12
C ILE A 51 -4.36 -4.63 -9.90
N GLU A 52 -5.44 -4.13 -9.30
CA GLU A 52 -6.73 -4.01 -9.98
C GLU A 52 -6.67 -3.04 -11.18
N TYR A 53 -5.95 -1.91 -11.04
CA TYR A 53 -5.70 -1.00 -12.17
C TYR A 53 -4.99 -1.71 -13.33
N ILE A 54 -3.92 -2.47 -13.05
CA ILE A 54 -3.19 -3.21 -14.08
C ILE A 54 -4.07 -4.26 -14.76
N LYS A 55 -4.90 -4.99 -13.99
CA LYS A 55 -5.86 -5.95 -14.55
C LYS A 55 -6.85 -5.28 -15.49
N GLU A 56 -7.44 -4.15 -15.11
CA GLU A 56 -8.40 -3.42 -15.95
C GLU A 56 -7.75 -2.88 -17.22
N ARG A 57 -6.53 -2.31 -17.11
CA ARG A 57 -5.74 -1.89 -18.26
C ARG A 57 -5.51 -3.06 -19.23
N ASP A 58 -5.07 -4.20 -18.71
CA ASP A 58 -4.73 -5.36 -19.55
C ASP A 58 -5.97 -5.99 -20.20
N LYS A 59 -7.13 -5.96 -19.54
CA LYS A 59 -8.42 -6.34 -20.15
C LYS A 59 -8.73 -5.46 -21.36
N LEU A 60 -8.57 -4.14 -21.23
CA LEU A 60 -8.84 -3.19 -22.32
C LEU A 60 -7.88 -3.34 -23.49
N VAL A 61 -6.62 -3.73 -23.24
CA VAL A 61 -5.65 -4.02 -24.30
C VAL A 61 -6.01 -5.33 -25.01
N ARG A 62 -6.27 -6.41 -24.26
CA ARG A 62 -6.64 -7.71 -24.86
C ARG A 62 -7.96 -7.68 -25.62
N GLY A 63 -8.92 -6.86 -25.17
CA GLY A 63 -10.18 -6.64 -25.89
C GLY A 63 -10.04 -5.81 -27.17
N LYS A 64 -8.89 -5.15 -27.41
CA LYS A 64 -8.57 -4.46 -28.66
C LYS A 64 -7.84 -5.33 -29.69
N ASP A 65 -7.24 -6.44 -29.26
CA ASP A 65 -6.54 -7.39 -30.13
C ASP A 65 -7.44 -8.56 -30.59
N GLY A 66 -8.72 -8.54 -30.23
CA GLY A 66 -9.73 -9.51 -30.64
C GLY A 66 -10.80 -8.87 -31.54
N TYR A 67 -10.62 -9.06 -32.86
CA TYR A 67 -11.44 -8.58 -34.00
C TYR A 67 -11.31 -7.11 -34.40
#